data_AF-A0A2J0LCM8-F1
#
_entry.id   AF-A0A2J0LCM8-F1
#
_cell.length_a   1.000
_cell.length_b   1.000
_cell.length_c   1.000
_cell.angle_alpha   90.00
_cell.angle_beta   90.00
_cell.angle_gamma   90.00
#
_symmetry.space_group_name_H-M   'P 1'
#
loop_
_entity.id
_entity.type
_entity.pdbx_description
1 polymer ?
#
loop_
_entity_poly.entity_id
_entity_poly.type
_entity_poly.pdbx_seq_one_letter_code
_entity_poly.pdbx_strand_id
1 'polypeptide(L)'
;MWIAMKKPASPTPNLAKVIKIYGDLRRAETADGHTVYRKDKLYVKGDNWNRYVKCAPYDNHFIFRDPAFDKVVGRLEFMCSCGFAAGIVGYNVYKKDASPTTGGDGMMPGELLVCLLHAQTGKHADNSH
;
A
#
# COMPACT_ATOMS: atom_id res chain seq x y z
N MET A 1 20.04 -46.09 7.15
CA MET A 1 19.90 -45.15 6.02
C MET A 1 18.81 -44.16 6.40
N TRP A 2 19.15 -42.93 6.81
CA TRP A 2 18.18 -41.92 7.24
C TRP A 2 17.81 -41.04 6.05
N ILE A 3 16.54 -41.06 5.64
CA ILE A 3 16.01 -40.21 4.58
C ILE A 3 15.74 -38.84 5.20
N ALA A 4 16.54 -37.84 4.82
CA ALA A 4 16.29 -36.45 5.19
C ALA A 4 15.01 -35.97 4.48
N MET A 5 13.92 -35.82 5.24
CA MET A 5 12.73 -35.13 4.76
C MET A 5 13.07 -33.66 4.53
N LYS A 6 13.14 -33.23 3.25
CA LYS A 6 13.16 -31.81 2.90
C LYS A 6 11.90 -31.16 3.50
N LYS A 7 12.09 -30.22 4.42
CA LYS A 7 11.01 -29.32 4.87
C LYS A 7 10.37 -28.72 3.61
N PRO A 8 9.02 -28.74 3.47
CA PRO A 8 8.38 -27.99 2.41
C PRO A 8 8.78 -26.52 2.59
N ALA A 9 9.23 -25.89 1.50
CA ALA A 9 9.46 -24.46 1.48
C ALA A 9 8.17 -23.78 1.97
N SER A 10 8.28 -22.99 3.04
CA SER A 10 7.18 -22.14 3.46
C SER A 10 6.76 -21.29 2.25
N PRO A 11 5.46 -21.23 1.90
CA PRO A 11 5.01 -20.32 0.86
C PRO A 11 5.39 -18.92 1.33
N THR A 12 6.39 -18.34 0.67
CA THR A 12 6.72 -16.93 0.87
C THR A 12 5.44 -16.18 0.54
N PRO A 13 4.90 -15.34 1.45
CA PRO A 13 3.69 -14.58 1.14
C PRO A 13 3.99 -13.83 -0.16
N ASN A 14 3.23 -14.15 -1.19
CA ASN A 14 3.38 -13.56 -2.50
C ASN A 14 2.95 -12.10 -2.33
N LEU A 15 3.89 -11.23 -1.96
CA LEU A 15 3.70 -9.79 -1.89
C LEU A 15 3.08 -9.41 -3.23
N ALA A 16 1.89 -8.80 -3.20
CA ALA A 16 1.09 -8.59 -4.40
C ALA A 16 1.97 -7.92 -5.47
N LYS A 17 2.39 -8.68 -6.48
CA LYS A 17 3.07 -8.12 -7.64
C LYS A 17 2.02 -7.30 -8.37
N VAL A 18 2.18 -5.98 -8.41
CA VAL A 18 1.24 -5.12 -9.13
C VAL A 18 1.71 -5.00 -10.57
N ILE A 19 0.84 -5.34 -11.51
CA ILE A 19 1.06 -5.16 -12.94
C ILE A 19 0.48 -3.78 -13.30
N LYS A 20 1.37 -2.82 -13.54
CA LYS A 20 0.96 -1.48 -13.99
C LYS A 20 0.43 -1.57 -15.42
N ILE A 21 -0.68 -0.88 -15.69
CA ILE A 21 -1.21 -0.73 -17.06
C ILE A 21 -0.50 0.46 -17.70
N TYR A 22 0.19 0.22 -18.82
CA TYR A 22 0.92 1.27 -19.52
C TYR A 22 -0.05 2.34 -20.06
N GLY A 23 0.20 3.61 -19.72
CA GLY A 23 -0.60 4.76 -20.19
C GLY A 23 -1.74 5.23 -19.27
N ASP A 24 -2.07 4.53 -18.18
CA ASP A 24 -3.08 4.96 -17.21
C ASP A 24 -2.52 5.00 -15.78
N LEU A 25 -2.10 6.19 -15.33
CA LEU A 25 -1.57 6.42 -13.98
C LEU A 25 -2.64 6.34 -12.87
N ARG A 26 -3.92 6.21 -13.25
CA ARG A 26 -5.04 6.13 -12.31
C ARG A 26 -5.50 4.70 -12.08
N ARG A 27 -4.89 3.71 -12.76
CA ARG A 27 -5.32 2.31 -12.73
C ARG A 27 -4.13 1.36 -12.71
N ALA A 28 -4.28 0.25 -12.00
CA ALA A 28 -3.36 -0.88 -12.05
C ALA A 28 -4.12 -2.19 -11.95
N GLU A 29 -3.50 -3.29 -12.34
CA GLU A 29 -4.02 -4.64 -12.14
C GLU A 29 -3.12 -5.38 -11.14
N THR A 30 -3.70 -6.02 -10.13
CA THR A 30 -2.92 -6.89 -9.24
C THR A 30 -2.53 -8.16 -9.98
N ALA A 31 -1.49 -8.87 -9.53
CA ALA A 31 -1.13 -10.19 -10.08
C ALA A 31 -2.27 -11.23 -10.02
N ASP A 32 -3.30 -10.97 -9.21
CA ASP A 32 -4.50 -11.80 -9.10
C ASP A 32 -5.61 -11.40 -10.10
N GLY A 33 -5.34 -10.44 -11.00
CA GLY A 33 -6.30 -9.96 -12.00
C GLY A 33 -7.31 -8.94 -11.47
N HIS A 34 -7.09 -8.35 -10.30
CA HIS A 34 -7.98 -7.31 -9.77
C HIS A 34 -7.59 -5.92 -10.26
N THR A 35 -8.53 -5.20 -10.85
CA THR A 35 -8.33 -3.80 -11.20
C THR A 35 -8.49 -2.91 -9.97
N VAL A 36 -7.49 -2.07 -9.72
CA VAL A 36 -7.47 -1.08 -8.64
C VAL A 36 -7.29 0.32 -9.21
N TYR A 37 -7.85 1.32 -8.52
CA TYR A 37 -7.90 2.69 -8.99
C TYR A 37 -7.28 3.65 -7.98
N ARG A 38 -6.63 4.69 -8.48
CA ARG A 38 -6.11 5.79 -7.70
C ARG A 38 -7.25 6.52 -6.99
N LYS A 39 -7.16 6.60 -5.67
CA LYS A 39 -8.06 7.36 -4.82
C LYS A 39 -7.25 8.31 -3.96
N ASP A 40 -7.80 9.51 -3.74
CA ASP A 40 -7.15 10.52 -2.90
C ASP A 40 -7.24 10.17 -1.42
N LYS A 41 -8.26 9.37 -1.03
CA LYS A 41 -8.45 8.88 0.32
C LYS A 41 -8.94 7.44 0.33
N LEU A 42 -8.50 6.67 1.32
CA LEU A 42 -8.98 5.32 1.59
C LEU A 42 -9.65 5.27 2.97
N TYR A 43 -10.73 4.50 3.05
CA TYR A 43 -11.40 4.24 4.32
C TYR A 43 -10.61 3.14 5.06
N VAL A 44 -10.26 3.43 6.30
CA VAL A 44 -9.55 2.51 7.20
C VAL A 44 -10.56 2.05 8.23
N LYS A 45 -10.71 0.73 8.36
CA LYS A 45 -11.62 0.08 9.31
C LYS A 45 -10.80 -0.70 10.36
N GLY A 46 -11.10 -0.49 11.62
CA GLY A 46 -10.52 -1.17 12.77
C GLY A 46 -11.32 -0.82 14.03
N ASP A 47 -11.01 -1.51 15.14
CA ASP A 47 -11.81 -1.44 16.37
C ASP A 47 -11.99 -0.01 16.91
N ASN A 48 -11.00 0.86 16.70
CA ASN A 48 -11.05 2.30 17.02
C ASN A 48 -10.74 3.20 15.83
N TRP A 49 -10.75 2.65 14.61
CA TRP A 49 -10.31 3.33 13.39
C TRP A 49 -11.42 3.20 12.36
N ASN A 50 -12.27 4.22 12.25
CA ASN A 50 -13.38 4.26 11.29
C ASN A 50 -13.38 5.61 10.59
N ARG A 51 -12.38 5.82 9.73
CA ARG A 51 -12.16 7.13 9.09
C ARG A 51 -11.52 7.01 7.73
N TYR A 52 -11.60 8.11 6.98
CA TYR A 52 -10.81 8.28 5.78
C TYR A 52 -9.40 8.76 6.13
N VAL A 53 -8.40 8.23 5.44
CA VAL A 53 -7.02 8.69 5.49
C VAL A 53 -6.60 9.08 4.07
N LYS A 54 -5.96 10.25 3.95
CA LYS A 54 -5.47 10.76 2.67
C LYS A 54 -4.27 9.94 2.20
N CYS A 55 -4.23 9.64 0.91
CA CYS A 55 -3.08 8.99 0.28
C CYS A 55 -2.02 10.02 -0.09
N ALA A 56 -0.75 9.62 -0.03
CA ALA A 56 0.35 10.43 -0.53
C ALA A 56 0.18 10.75 -2.03
N PRO A 57 0.42 12.01 -2.44
CA PRO A 57 0.19 12.46 -3.81
C PRO A 57 1.39 12.12 -4.72
N TYR A 58 1.78 10.85 -4.81
CA TYR A 58 2.88 10.43 -5.69
C TYR A 58 2.57 10.69 -7.17
N ASP A 59 3.56 11.06 -7.99
CA ASP A 59 3.31 11.41 -9.39
C ASP A 59 2.89 10.19 -10.22
N ASN A 60 3.64 9.10 -10.08
CA ASN A 60 3.55 7.88 -10.88
C ASN A 60 3.10 6.63 -10.07
N HIS A 61 2.78 6.83 -8.79
CA HIS A 61 2.28 5.79 -7.90
C HIS A 61 0.98 6.19 -7.22
N PHE A 62 0.28 5.19 -6.70
CA PHE A 62 -0.86 5.42 -5.83
C PHE A 62 -1.03 4.26 -4.86
N ILE A 63 -1.77 4.52 -3.79
CA ILE A 63 -2.07 3.53 -2.76
C ILE A 63 -3.50 3.05 -2.95
N PHE A 64 -3.70 1.77 -2.76
CA PHE A 64 -4.99 1.11 -2.84
C PHE A 64 -5.16 0.11 -1.69
N ARG A 65 -6.42 -0.21 -1.37
CA ARG A 65 -6.76 -1.35 -0.50
C ARG A 65 -6.74 -2.61 -1.35
N ASP A 66 -6.01 -3.64 -0.95
CA ASP A 66 -5.95 -4.90 -1.68
C ASP A 66 -7.34 -5.58 -1.67
N PRO A 67 -7.96 -5.81 -2.85
CA PRO A 67 -9.26 -6.48 -2.94
C PRO A 67 -9.27 -7.92 -2.40
N ALA A 68 -8.09 -8.54 -2.27
CA ALA A 68 -7.93 -9.89 -1.74
C ALA A 68 -7.63 -9.93 -0.23
N PHE A 69 -7.51 -8.77 0.44
CA PHE A 69 -7.14 -8.70 1.87
C PHE A 69 -8.04 -9.56 2.76
N ASP A 70 -9.36 -9.43 2.62
CA ASP A 70 -10.33 -10.16 3.44
C ASP A 70 -10.49 -11.64 3.01
N LYS A 71 -9.86 -12.05 1.90
CA LYS A 71 -10.03 -13.37 1.27
C LYS A 71 -8.81 -14.29 1.43
N VAL A 72 -7.62 -13.71 1.60
CA VAL A 72 -6.35 -14.45 1.62
C VAL A 72 -5.56 -14.09 2.86
N VAL A 73 -5.34 -15.10 3.73
CA VAL A 73 -4.57 -14.94 4.97
C VAL A 73 -3.14 -14.50 4.66
N GLY A 74 -2.65 -13.49 5.39
CA GLY A 74 -1.31 -12.96 5.22
C GLY A 74 -1.17 -11.87 4.14
N ARG A 75 -2.26 -11.47 3.48
CA ARG A 75 -2.29 -10.27 2.64
C ARG A 75 -2.20 -9.00 3.49
N LEU A 76 -1.55 -7.99 2.93
CA LEU A 76 -1.51 -6.66 3.52
C LEU A 76 -2.73 -5.87 3.03
N GLU A 77 -3.37 -5.13 3.93
CA GLU A 77 -4.57 -4.37 3.61
C GLU A 77 -4.31 -3.27 2.58
N PHE A 78 -3.20 -2.53 2.76
CA PHE A 78 -2.84 -1.42 1.90
C PHE A 78 -1.56 -1.69 1.14
N MET A 79 -1.60 -1.42 -0.17
CA MET A 79 -0.51 -1.65 -1.09
C MET A 79 -0.28 -0.41 -1.95
N CYS A 80 0.98 -0.15 -2.27
CA CYS A 80 1.36 0.82 -3.29
C CYS A 80 1.35 0.13 -4.66
N SER A 81 1.04 0.88 -5.72
CA SER A 81 1.14 0.40 -7.10
C SER A 81 2.57 0.04 -7.55
N CYS A 82 3.59 0.32 -6.73
CA CYS A 82 4.94 -0.24 -6.91
C CYS A 82 5.07 -1.71 -6.47
N GLY A 83 4.06 -2.27 -5.81
CA GLY A 83 4.08 -3.63 -5.25
C GLY A 83 4.58 -3.71 -3.80
N PHE A 84 4.91 -2.59 -3.17
CA PHE A 84 5.33 -2.56 -1.77
C PHE A 84 4.17 -2.23 -0.82
N ALA A 85 4.31 -2.66 0.44
CA ALA A 85 3.38 -2.35 1.52
C ALA A 85 3.15 -0.84 1.67
N ALA A 86 1.90 -0.46 1.92
CA ALA A 86 1.54 0.89 2.33
C ALA A 86 1.03 0.90 3.77
N GLY A 87 1.18 2.02 4.46
CA GLY A 87 0.79 2.16 5.85
C GLY A 87 0.52 3.61 6.23
N ILE A 88 -0.19 3.78 7.35
CA ILE A 88 -0.49 5.10 7.90
C ILE A 88 0.74 5.55 8.70
N VAL A 89 1.24 6.73 8.39
CA VAL A 89 2.35 7.34 9.10
C VAL A 89 1.94 8.69 9.67
N GLY A 90 2.54 9.05 10.80
CA GLY A 90 2.37 10.37 11.43
C GLY A 90 3.30 11.44 10.83
N TYR A 91 2.94 12.71 11.03
CA TYR A 91 3.54 13.90 10.39
C TYR A 91 5.07 13.88 10.34
N ASN A 92 5.70 13.46 11.43
CA ASN A 92 7.16 13.47 11.55
C ASN A 92 7.87 12.62 10.49
N VAL A 93 7.23 11.56 9.98
CA VAL A 93 7.82 10.63 9.01
C VAL A 93 7.74 11.18 7.58
N TYR A 94 6.70 11.95 7.27
CA TYR A 94 6.40 12.37 5.91
C TYR A 94 6.37 13.89 5.73
N LYS A 95 6.81 14.69 6.70
CA LYS A 95 6.87 16.17 6.61
C LYS A 95 7.65 16.73 5.41
N LYS A 96 8.48 15.90 4.76
CA LYS A 96 9.21 16.24 3.53
C LYS A 96 8.38 15.98 2.27
N ASP A 97 7.37 15.12 2.37
CA ASP A 97 6.36 14.86 1.36
C ASP A 97 5.18 15.81 1.64
N ALA A 98 4.63 16.48 0.62
CA ALA A 98 3.58 17.48 0.81
C ALA A 98 2.43 16.91 1.69
N SER A 99 2.24 17.45 2.91
CA SER A 99 1.17 17.05 3.83
C SER A 99 -0.05 17.96 3.67
N PRO A 100 -1.22 17.42 3.28
CA PRO A 100 -2.45 18.20 3.15
C PRO A 100 -3.57 17.72 4.09
N THR A 101 -3.27 16.92 5.12
CA THR A 101 -4.28 16.35 6.00
C THR A 101 -4.66 17.35 7.09
N THR A 102 -5.57 18.24 6.74
CA THR A 102 -6.30 19.11 7.66
C THR A 102 -7.43 18.32 8.33
N GLY A 103 -7.88 18.69 9.53
CA GLY A 103 -8.94 17.98 10.30
C GLY A 103 -10.35 17.94 9.66
N GLY A 104 -10.48 18.27 8.38
CA GLY A 104 -11.72 18.10 7.61
C GLY A 104 -12.03 16.62 7.32
N ASP A 105 -13.30 16.33 7.03
CA ASP A 105 -13.83 15.00 6.65
C ASP A 105 -13.49 13.84 7.62
N GLY A 106 -13.33 14.11 8.92
CA GLY A 106 -13.05 13.07 9.92
C GLY A 106 -11.63 12.50 9.85
N MET A 107 -10.69 13.23 9.23
CA MET A 107 -9.27 12.86 9.18
C MET A 107 -8.57 13.33 10.46
N MET A 108 -7.63 12.53 10.99
CA MET A 108 -6.74 13.05 12.03
C MET A 108 -5.66 13.91 11.37
N PRO A 109 -5.48 15.18 11.82
CA PRO A 109 -4.42 16.03 11.31
C PRO A 109 -3.06 15.37 11.50
N GLY A 110 -2.19 15.49 10.50
CA GLY A 110 -0.85 14.93 10.61
C GLY A 110 -0.76 13.41 10.39
N GLU A 111 -1.70 12.81 9.68
CA GLU A 111 -1.57 11.44 9.15
C GLU A 111 -1.60 11.41 7.62
N LEU A 112 -0.87 10.46 7.04
CA LEU A 112 -0.90 10.18 5.61
C LEU A 112 -0.73 8.68 5.39
N LEU A 113 -1.46 8.13 4.42
CA LEU A 113 -1.20 6.78 3.93
C LEU A 113 -0.09 6.87 2.89
N VAL A 114 1.01 6.15 3.10
CA VAL A 114 2.24 6.23 2.29
C VAL A 114 2.72 4.84 1.86
N CYS A 115 3.49 4.77 0.78
CA CYS A 115 4.34 3.61 0.50
C CYS A 115 5.46 3.56 1.56
N LEU A 116 5.55 2.47 2.31
CA LEU A 116 6.49 2.38 3.43
C LEU A 116 7.95 2.41 2.97
N LEU A 117 8.26 1.79 1.81
CA LEU A 117 9.60 1.85 1.23
C LEU A 117 9.98 3.27 0.83
N HIS A 118 9.07 4.01 0.17
CA HIS A 118 9.31 5.39 -0.20
C HIS A 118 9.51 6.27 1.03
N ALA A 119 8.65 6.15 2.04
CA ALA A 119 8.79 6.92 3.27
C ALA A 119 10.13 6.67 4.01
N GLN A 120 10.69 5.47 3.88
CA GLN A 120 11.96 5.10 4.51
C GLN A 120 13.19 5.48 3.68
N THR A 121 13.11 5.39 2.36
CA THR A 121 14.28 5.43 1.47
C THR A 121 14.26 6.57 0.45
N GLY A 122 13.11 7.24 0.28
CA GLY A 122 12.87 8.21 -0.80
C GLY A 122 12.71 7.55 -2.18
N LYS A 123 12.47 6.23 -2.24
CA LYS A 123 12.29 5.48 -3.48
C LYS A 123 11.18 4.45 -3.40
N HIS A 124 10.49 4.25 -4.51
CA HIS A 124 9.57 3.14 -4.73
C HIS A 124 10.31 1.85 -5.13
N ALA A 125 9.60 0.72 -5.12
CA ALA A 125 10.18 -0.61 -5.41
C ALA A 125 10.63 -0.78 -6.86
N ASP A 126 10.15 0.06 -7.77
CA ASP A 126 10.58 0.17 -9.17
C ASP A 126 11.67 1.24 -9.37
N ASN A 127 12.29 1.71 -8.27
CA ASN A 127 13.33 2.75 -8.22
C ASN A 127 12.88 4.17 -8.61
N SER A 128 11.58 4.44 -8.80
CA SER A 128 11.14 5.83 -8.97
C SER A 128 11.21 6.60 -7.66
N HIS A 129 11.24 7.93 -7.79
CA HIS A 129 10.89 8.84 -6.70
C HIS A 129 9.39 8.83 -6.47
#